data_AF-A0A399P6W7-F1
#
_entry.id   AF-A0A399P6W7-F1
#
_cell.length_a   1.000
_cell.length_b   1.000
_cell.length_c   1.000
_cell.angle_alpha   90.00
_cell.angle_beta   90.00
_cell.angle_gamma   90.00
#
_symmetry.space_group_name_H-M   'P 1'
#
loop_
_entity.id
_entity.type
_entity.pdbx_description
1 polymer ?
#
loop_
_entity_poly.entity_id
_entity_poly.type
_entity_poly.pdbx_seq_one_letter_code
_entity_poly.pdbx_strand_id
1 'polypeptide(L)'
;VAGVVPETVPDEIPREPDGADAEPVTADASPAGTTLEVQDLVTRWPGADADALAPVSLVVRPGETVVVRGPSGSGKSSLAAALARFLESRGDYELDGRDARVMPTSAVRRIVGLCEQAPHLFDASIRQNLLFARDDATDDELVAVLARVGLADWTAEGGGLDARVGDRGGLVSGGQAQRIALARAL
;
A
#
# COMPACT_ATOMS: atom_id res chain seq x y z
N VAL A 1 21.98 9.59 14.76
CA VAL A 1 21.63 10.93 15.26
C VAL A 1 20.18 11.15 14.87
N ALA A 2 19.26 11.09 15.82
CA ALA A 2 17.86 11.39 15.53
C ALA A 2 17.77 12.89 15.18
N GLY A 3 17.43 13.19 13.93
CA GLY A 3 17.25 14.56 13.48
C GLY A 3 16.11 15.24 14.24
N VAL A 4 16.21 16.56 14.38
CA VAL A 4 15.12 17.41 14.88
C VAL A 4 13.86 17.08 14.08
N VAL A 5 12.77 16.76 14.79
CA VAL A 5 11.46 16.58 14.14
C VAL A 5 11.13 17.90 13.44
N PRO A 6 10.90 17.90 12.12
CA PRO A 6 10.65 19.14 11.40
C PRO A 6 9.41 19.82 11.99
N GLU A 7 9.49 21.14 12.16
CA GLU A 7 8.40 21.95 12.76
C GLU A 7 7.13 21.94 11.92
N THR A 8 7.24 21.59 10.63
CA THR A 8 6.14 21.46 9.68
C THR A 8 6.28 20.18 8.88
N VAL A 9 5.14 19.67 8.39
CA VAL A 9 5.12 18.52 7.47
C VAL A 9 5.84 18.92 6.18
N PRO A 10 6.93 18.21 5.77
CA PRO A 10 7.66 18.51 4.54
C PRO A 10 6.74 18.51 3.32
N ASP A 11 7.06 19.33 2.32
CA ASP A 11 6.24 19.46 1.11
C ASP A 11 6.21 18.17 0.26
N GLU A 12 7.20 17.29 0.43
CA GLU A 12 7.21 15.97 -0.21
C GLU A 12 6.26 14.96 0.45
N ILE A 13 5.61 15.30 1.56
CA ILE A 13 4.62 14.45 2.22
C ILE A 13 3.21 14.99 1.89
N PRO A 14 2.33 14.16 1.31
CA PRO A 14 0.99 14.60 0.96
C PRO A 14 0.20 15.17 2.13
N ARG A 15 -0.41 16.32 1.91
CA ARG A 15 -1.34 16.94 2.86
C ARG A 15 -2.77 16.56 2.47
N GLU A 16 -3.59 16.25 3.46
CA GLU A 16 -5.03 16.07 3.20
C GLU A 16 -5.63 17.40 2.72
N PRO A 17 -6.53 17.39 1.72
CA PRO A 17 -7.19 18.61 1.29
C PRO A 17 -8.04 19.21 2.43
N ASP A 18 -7.90 20.51 2.66
CA ASP A 18 -8.67 21.25 3.68
C ASP A 18 -10.18 21.14 3.41
N GLY A 19 -10.96 20.82 4.45
CA GLY A 19 -12.41 20.75 4.36
C GLY A 19 -12.97 19.42 3.84
N ALA A 20 -12.21 18.33 3.93
CA ALA A 20 -12.74 16.99 3.72
C ALA A 20 -13.67 16.59 4.89
N ASP A 21 -14.88 17.17 4.93
CA ASP A 21 -16.06 16.33 5.05
C ASP A 21 -15.98 15.39 3.86
N ALA A 22 -15.23 14.30 4.03
CA ALA A 22 -15.09 13.28 3.02
C ALA A 22 -16.51 12.75 2.84
N GLU A 23 -17.25 13.28 1.85
CA GLU A 23 -18.23 12.44 1.17
C GLU A 23 -17.48 11.14 0.95
N PRO A 24 -17.99 10.00 1.46
CA PRO A 24 -17.31 8.75 1.32
C PRO A 24 -17.13 8.61 -0.19
N VAL A 25 -15.91 8.85 -0.67
CA VAL A 25 -15.59 8.57 -2.05
C VAL A 25 -15.78 7.08 -2.06
N THR A 26 -16.93 6.65 -2.57
CA THR A 26 -17.25 5.30 -2.98
C THR A 26 -16.36 5.02 -4.18
N ALA A 27 -15.04 5.09 -3.95
CA ALA A 27 -14.08 4.24 -4.59
C ALA A 27 -14.25 2.88 -3.94
N ASP A 28 -15.46 2.34 -4.03
CA ASP A 28 -15.60 0.91 -4.13
C ASP A 28 -14.78 0.58 -5.36
N ALA A 29 -13.71 -0.19 -5.17
CA ALA A 29 -12.89 -0.68 -6.26
C ALA A 29 -13.86 -1.21 -7.33
N SER A 30 -13.83 -0.61 -8.52
CA SER A 30 -14.70 -1.05 -9.60
C SER A 30 -14.48 -2.56 -9.77
N PRO A 31 -15.54 -3.38 -9.89
CA PRO A 31 -15.38 -4.81 -10.18
C PRO A 31 -14.56 -5.06 -11.45
N ALA A 32 -14.51 -4.06 -12.33
CA ALA A 32 -13.74 -4.07 -13.58
C ALA A 32 -12.24 -3.75 -13.38
N GLY A 33 -11.79 -3.44 -12.15
CA GLY A 33 -10.47 -2.92 -11.82
C GLY A 33 -10.28 -1.43 -12.17
N THR A 34 -9.12 -0.87 -11.83
CA THR A 34 -8.79 0.55 -12.05
C THR A 34 -7.67 0.69 -13.08
N THR A 35 -7.82 1.65 -13.99
CA THR A 35 -6.74 2.09 -14.89
C THR A 35 -5.83 3.07 -14.14
N LEU A 36 -4.53 2.75 -14.09
CA LEU A 36 -3.48 3.65 -13.62
C LEU A 36 -2.86 4.34 -14.83
N GLU A 37 -2.82 5.66 -14.83
CA GLU A 37 -2.10 6.45 -15.82
C GLU A 37 -1.19 7.45 -15.12
N VAL A 38 0.09 7.45 -15.50
CA VAL A 38 1.05 8.45 -15.05
C VAL A 38 1.82 8.98 -16.25
N GLN A 39 2.08 10.28 -16.26
CA GLN A 39 2.86 10.94 -17.29
C GLN A 39 3.91 11.84 -16.65
N ASP A 40 5.17 11.58 -17.01
CA ASP A 40 6.34 12.30 -16.53
C ASP A 40 6.40 12.38 -14.99
N LEU A 41 5.92 11.32 -14.32
CA LEU A 41 5.87 11.26 -12.86
C LEU A 41 7.28 11.34 -12.29
N VAL A 42 7.49 12.31 -11.41
CA VAL A 42 8.71 12.46 -10.60
C VAL A 42 8.36 12.65 -9.13
N THR A 43 9.19 12.11 -8.25
CA THR A 43 9.02 12.20 -6.80
C THR A 43 10.36 12.46 -6.13
N ARG A 44 10.31 12.98 -4.91
CA ARG A 44 11.48 13.30 -4.10
C ARG A 44 11.24 12.87 -2.65
N TRP A 45 12.30 12.53 -1.92
CA TRP A 45 12.23 12.29 -0.48
C TRP A 45 12.42 13.59 0.30
N PRO A 46 11.77 13.77 1.47
CA PRO A 46 12.00 14.92 2.32
C PRO A 46 13.49 15.18 2.58
N GLY A 47 13.94 16.40 2.35
CA GLY A 47 15.32 16.83 2.57
C GLY A 47 16.32 16.34 1.52
N ALA A 48 15.88 15.73 0.42
CA ALA A 48 16.76 15.40 -0.71
C ALA A 48 16.90 16.59 -1.67
N ASP A 49 18.09 16.82 -2.21
CA ASP A 49 18.34 17.88 -3.20
C ASP A 49 17.96 17.47 -4.63
N ALA A 50 17.75 16.17 -4.86
CA ALA A 50 17.52 15.58 -6.18
C ALA A 50 16.31 14.64 -6.19
N ASP A 51 15.73 14.47 -7.36
CA ASP A 51 14.58 13.59 -7.57
C ASP A 51 15.00 12.12 -7.44
N ALA A 52 14.11 11.31 -6.86
CA ALA A 52 14.40 9.92 -6.53
C ALA A 52 14.34 8.98 -7.76
N LEU A 53 13.82 9.47 -8.89
CA LEU A 53 13.68 8.76 -10.14
C LEU A 53 13.68 9.75 -11.33
N ALA A 54 14.11 9.27 -12.50
CA ALA A 54 13.87 9.97 -13.75
C ALA A 54 12.36 9.93 -14.09
N PRO A 55 11.82 10.88 -14.88
CA PRO A 55 10.40 10.93 -15.21
C PRO A 55 9.86 9.58 -15.71
N VAL A 56 8.75 9.13 -15.13
CA VAL A 56 8.10 7.86 -15.47
C VAL A 56 6.74 8.12 -16.11
N SER A 57 6.55 7.60 -17.32
CA SER A 57 5.26 7.57 -18.02
C SER A 57 4.85 6.13 -18.26
N LEU A 58 3.68 5.72 -17.75
CA LEU A 58 3.14 4.38 -17.94
C LEU A 58 1.62 4.37 -17.79
N VAL A 59 0.99 3.43 -18.48
CA VAL A 59 -0.44 3.12 -18.35
C VAL A 59 -0.56 1.64 -17.99
N VAL A 60 -1.32 1.34 -16.94
CA VAL A 60 -1.67 -0.03 -16.52
C VAL A 60 -3.19 -0.16 -16.54
N ARG A 61 -3.69 -0.99 -17.45
CA ARG A 61 -5.13 -1.28 -17.54
C ARG A 61 -5.52 -2.37 -16.54
N PRO A 62 -6.81 -2.47 -16.19
CA PRO A 62 -7.28 -3.54 -15.33
C PRO A 62 -6.87 -4.93 -15.82
N GLY A 63 -6.34 -5.73 -14.90
CA GLY A 63 -5.83 -7.07 -15.19
C GLY A 63 -4.43 -7.12 -15.80
N GLU A 64 -3.83 -5.99 -16.19
CA GLU A 64 -2.45 -5.95 -16.65
C GLU A 64 -1.48 -6.09 -15.47
N THR A 65 -0.38 -6.80 -15.73
CA THR A 65 0.73 -6.93 -14.77
C THR A 65 1.99 -6.33 -15.37
N VAL A 66 2.51 -5.29 -14.71
CA VAL A 66 3.75 -4.63 -15.10
C VAL A 66 4.86 -4.99 -14.13
N VAL A 67 6.03 -5.35 -14.66
CA VAL A 67 7.22 -5.66 -13.86
C VAL A 67 8.24 -4.54 -14.02
N VAL A 68 8.45 -3.76 -12.96
CA VAL A 68 9.48 -2.71 -12.92
C VAL A 68 10.81 -3.29 -12.43
N ARG A 69 11.85 -3.24 -13.28
CA ARG A 69 13.20 -3.76 -12.96
C ARG A 69 14.25 -2.68 -13.09
N GLY A 70 15.30 -2.78 -12.28
CA GLY A 70 16.45 -1.89 -12.32
C GLY A 70 17.38 -2.08 -11.12
N PRO A 71 18.62 -1.56 -11.17
CA PRO A 71 19.59 -1.64 -10.06
C PRO A 71 19.07 -1.06 -8.75
N SER A 72 19.68 -1.40 -7.61
CA SER A 72 19.39 -0.70 -6.34
C SER A 72 19.63 0.81 -6.50
N GLY A 73 18.78 1.62 -5.88
CA GLY A 73 18.82 3.09 -6.01
C GLY A 73 18.18 3.66 -7.28
N SER A 74 17.65 2.84 -8.19
CA SER A 74 16.99 3.32 -9.42
C SER A 74 15.60 3.95 -9.21
N GLY A 75 15.17 4.20 -7.96
CA GLY A 75 13.87 4.82 -7.67
C GLY A 75 12.64 3.92 -7.63
N LYS A 76 12.77 2.58 -7.74
CA LYS A 76 11.61 1.64 -7.74
C LYS A 76 10.73 1.77 -6.50
N SER A 77 11.33 1.79 -5.31
CA SER A 77 10.59 1.93 -4.06
C SER A 77 9.98 3.33 -3.93
N SER A 78 10.62 4.35 -4.52
CA SER A 78 10.10 5.71 -4.56
C SER A 78 8.90 5.85 -5.50
N LEU A 79 8.91 5.17 -6.65
CA LEU A 79 7.74 5.04 -7.52
C LEU A 79 6.58 4.40 -6.76
N ALA A 80 6.82 3.29 -6.06
CA ALA A 80 5.79 2.62 -5.27
C ALA A 80 5.24 3.53 -4.14
N ALA A 81 6.11 4.28 -3.46
CA ALA A 81 5.71 5.23 -2.42
C ALA A 81 4.88 6.41 -2.98
N ALA A 82 5.24 6.94 -4.15
CA ALA A 82 4.49 7.99 -4.82
C ALA A 82 3.10 7.50 -5.25
N LEU A 83 3.01 6.32 -5.87
CA LEU A 83 1.73 5.70 -6.26
C LEU A 83 0.84 5.39 -5.05
N ALA A 84 1.40 5.02 -3.90
CA ALA A 84 0.65 4.83 -2.65
C ALA A 84 0.33 6.15 -1.91
N ARG A 85 0.65 7.31 -2.50
CA ARG A 85 0.53 8.64 -1.89
C ARG A 85 1.21 8.73 -0.52
N PHE A 86 2.38 8.11 -0.36
CA PHE A 86 3.29 8.35 0.77
C PHE A 86 4.29 9.47 0.48
N LEU A 87 4.52 9.77 -0.81
CA LEU A 87 5.29 10.90 -1.27
C LEU A 87 4.46 11.71 -2.26
N GLU A 88 4.64 13.03 -2.27
CA GLU A 88 4.10 13.88 -3.31
C GLU A 88 4.84 13.69 -4.63
N SER A 89 4.07 13.77 -5.71
CA SER A 89 4.56 13.64 -7.07
C SER A 89 4.27 14.88 -7.92
N ARG A 90 5.16 15.13 -8.88
CA ARG A 90 4.95 16.06 -10.00
C ARG A 90 4.74 15.23 -11.28
N GLY A 91 4.21 15.86 -12.33
CA GLY A 91 3.70 15.15 -13.50
C GLY A 91 2.24 14.71 -13.27
N ASP A 92 1.65 14.00 -14.22
CA ASP A 92 0.26 13.55 -14.13
C ASP A 92 0.17 12.19 -13.44
N TYR A 93 -0.84 12.02 -12.60
CA TYR A 93 -1.13 10.78 -11.89
C TYR A 93 -2.64 10.61 -11.75
N GLU A 94 -3.21 9.70 -12.53
CA GLU A 94 -4.64 9.45 -12.60
C GLU A 94 -4.99 7.99 -12.25
N LEU A 95 -6.14 7.85 -11.57
CA LEU A 95 -6.83 6.59 -11.31
C LEU A 95 -8.23 6.69 -11.91
N ASP A 96 -8.50 5.91 -12.97
CA ASP A 96 -9.73 5.99 -13.76
C ASP A 96 -10.04 7.43 -14.24
N GLY A 97 -9.02 8.14 -14.75
CA GLY A 97 -9.14 9.50 -15.27
C GLY A 97 -9.32 10.59 -14.19
N ARG A 98 -9.18 10.23 -12.90
CA ARG A 98 -9.23 11.18 -11.78
C ARG A 98 -7.84 11.41 -11.23
N ASP A 99 -7.44 12.67 -11.14
CA ASP A 99 -6.14 13.05 -10.57
C ASP A 99 -6.03 12.61 -9.10
N ALA A 100 -5.15 11.65 -8.84
CA ALA A 100 -4.95 11.06 -7.53
C ALA A 100 -4.24 12.00 -6.54
N ARG A 101 -3.60 13.08 -7.03
CA ARG A 101 -2.92 14.07 -6.18
C ARG A 101 -3.90 14.97 -5.43
N VAL A 102 -5.10 15.17 -5.97
CA VAL A 102 -6.17 15.95 -5.33
C VAL A 102 -7.19 15.08 -4.59
N MET A 103 -7.09 13.76 -4.71
CA MET A 103 -7.91 12.82 -3.94
C MET A 103 -7.42 12.75 -2.49
N PRO A 104 -8.34 12.53 -1.51
CA PRO A 104 -7.96 12.19 -0.14
C PRO A 104 -7.03 10.98 -0.13
N THR A 105 -5.96 11.00 0.67
CA THR A 105 -4.94 9.93 0.58
C THR A 105 -5.53 8.57 0.96
N SER A 106 -6.50 8.55 1.88
CA SER A 106 -7.25 7.35 2.24
C SER A 106 -8.04 6.75 1.07
N ALA A 107 -8.58 7.59 0.17
CA ALA A 107 -9.32 7.11 -0.99
C ALA A 107 -8.39 6.47 -2.03
N VAL A 108 -7.21 7.06 -2.26
CA VAL A 108 -6.19 6.46 -3.13
C VAL A 108 -5.70 5.12 -2.56
N ARG A 109 -5.44 5.04 -1.25
CA ARG A 109 -4.94 3.82 -0.59
C ARG A 109 -5.98 2.70 -0.48
N ARG A 110 -7.26 2.97 -0.71
CA ARG A 110 -8.29 1.92 -0.92
C ARG A 110 -8.18 1.26 -2.31
N ILE A 111 -7.63 1.98 -3.29
CA ILE A 111 -7.44 1.50 -4.66
C ILE A 111 -6.03 0.91 -4.83
N VAL A 112 -5.02 1.58 -4.26
CA VAL A 112 -3.61 1.23 -4.40
C VAL A 112 -3.10 0.59 -3.11
N GLY A 113 -2.99 -0.74 -3.12
CA GLY A 113 -2.34 -1.50 -2.06
C GLY A 113 -0.82 -1.55 -2.22
N LEU A 114 -0.07 -1.30 -1.13
CA LEU A 114 1.38 -1.47 -1.09
C LEU A 114 1.76 -2.66 -0.21
N CYS A 115 2.41 -3.66 -0.79
CA CYS A 115 3.01 -4.76 -0.04
C CYS A 115 4.52 -4.53 0.09
N GLU A 116 4.99 -4.23 1.30
CA GLU A 116 6.40 -3.95 1.57
C GLU A 116 7.27 -5.23 1.51
N GLN A 117 8.58 -5.05 1.28
CA GLN A 117 9.54 -6.16 1.29
C GLN A 117 9.64 -6.86 2.65
N ALA A 118 9.54 -6.08 3.73
CA ALA A 118 9.56 -6.53 5.12
C ALA A 118 8.34 -5.96 5.85
N PRO A 119 7.17 -6.63 5.75
CA PRO A 119 5.94 -6.07 6.27
C PRO A 119 5.93 -6.05 7.81
N HIS A 120 5.35 -5.00 8.36
CA HIS A 120 5.10 -4.94 9.80
C HIS A 120 3.88 -5.79 10.18
N LEU A 121 4.08 -6.75 11.08
CA LEU A 121 2.99 -7.46 11.75
C LEU A 121 2.87 -6.96 13.19
N PHE A 122 1.63 -6.72 13.61
CA PHE A 122 1.32 -6.33 14.99
C PHE A 122 1.38 -7.59 15.87
N ASP A 123 1.81 -7.42 17.13
CA ASP A 123 1.74 -8.49 18.14
C ASP A 123 0.28 -8.79 18.54
N ALA A 124 -0.43 -9.42 17.61
CA ALA A 124 -1.84 -9.75 17.70
C ALA A 124 -2.10 -11.09 16.99
N SER A 125 -3.36 -11.51 16.92
CA SER A 125 -3.73 -12.70 16.16
C SER A 125 -3.67 -12.45 14.66
N ILE A 126 -3.64 -13.53 13.85
CA ILE A 126 -3.78 -13.43 12.39
C ILE A 126 -5.03 -12.63 12.03
N ARG A 127 -6.16 -12.90 12.69
CA ARG A 127 -7.43 -12.17 12.56
C ARG A 127 -7.24 -10.66 12.69
N GLN A 128 -6.67 -10.21 13.80
CA GLN A 128 -6.50 -8.79 14.08
C GLN A 128 -5.52 -8.13 13.11
N ASN A 129 -4.51 -8.88 12.69
CA ASN A 129 -3.60 -8.42 11.64
C ASN A 129 -4.34 -8.23 10.30
N LEU A 130 -5.34 -9.06 9.95
CA LEU A 130 -6.12 -8.88 8.71
C LEU A 130 -7.20 -7.80 8.83
N LEU A 131 -7.95 -7.78 9.94
CA LEU A 131 -9.02 -6.81 10.19
C LEU A 131 -8.51 -5.37 10.27
N PHE A 132 -7.22 -5.16 10.50
CA PHE A 132 -6.59 -3.84 10.41
C PHE A 132 -6.79 -3.17 9.04
N ALA A 133 -6.87 -3.94 7.95
CA ALA A 133 -7.08 -3.41 6.62
C ALA A 133 -8.56 -3.23 6.27
N ARG A 134 -9.43 -4.09 6.82
CA ARG A 134 -10.89 -4.09 6.60
C ARG A 134 -11.58 -4.68 7.84
N ASP A 135 -12.14 -3.81 8.67
CA ASP A 135 -12.64 -4.14 10.02
C ASP A 135 -14.01 -4.82 10.04
N ASP A 136 -14.74 -4.78 8.92
CA ASP A 136 -16.04 -5.44 8.73
C ASP A 136 -15.94 -6.84 8.07
N ALA A 137 -14.73 -7.34 7.81
CA ALA A 137 -14.54 -8.65 7.18
C ALA A 137 -14.99 -9.82 8.08
N THR A 138 -15.73 -10.75 7.49
CA THR A 138 -16.19 -11.98 8.16
C THR A 138 -15.08 -13.04 8.23
N ASP A 139 -15.17 -13.96 9.19
CA ASP A 139 -14.25 -15.11 9.32
C ASP A 139 -14.08 -15.89 8.02
N ASP A 140 -15.18 -16.10 7.29
CA ASP A 140 -15.15 -16.82 6.02
C ASP A 140 -14.34 -16.08 4.96
N GLU A 141 -14.45 -14.75 4.89
CA GLU A 141 -13.62 -13.93 4.01
C GLU A 141 -12.15 -13.93 4.43
N LEU A 142 -11.87 -13.89 5.73
CA LEU A 142 -10.50 -13.98 6.26
C LEU A 142 -9.85 -15.33 5.91
N VAL A 143 -10.58 -16.43 6.05
CA VAL A 143 -10.11 -17.76 5.65
C VAL A 143 -9.94 -17.84 4.14
N ALA A 144 -10.87 -17.29 3.36
CA ALA A 144 -10.80 -17.28 1.90
C ALA A 144 -9.59 -16.49 1.39
N VAL A 145 -9.27 -15.32 1.96
CA VAL A 145 -8.08 -14.55 1.55
C VAL A 145 -6.78 -15.26 1.96
N LEU A 146 -6.75 -15.90 3.12
CA LEU A 146 -5.61 -16.74 3.53
C LEU A 146 -5.41 -17.92 2.57
N ALA A 147 -6.48 -18.52 2.07
CA ALA A 147 -6.40 -19.55 1.03
C ALA A 147 -5.83 -19.00 -0.28
N ARG A 148 -6.27 -17.82 -0.72
CA ARG A 148 -5.76 -17.16 -1.94
C ARG A 148 -4.25 -16.90 -1.89
N VAL A 149 -3.70 -16.62 -0.71
CA VAL A 149 -2.25 -16.44 -0.52
C VAL A 149 -1.52 -17.73 -0.14
N GLY A 150 -2.19 -18.89 -0.08
CA GLY A 150 -1.58 -20.18 0.22
C GLY A 150 -1.20 -20.37 1.69
N LEU A 151 -1.96 -19.78 2.62
CA LEU A 151 -1.81 -19.92 4.07
C LEU A 151 -2.93 -20.72 4.74
N ALA A 152 -3.89 -21.26 3.98
CA ALA A 152 -5.02 -22.00 4.55
C ALA A 152 -4.59 -23.15 5.48
N ASP A 153 -3.80 -24.11 4.97
CA ASP A 153 -3.39 -25.29 5.74
C ASP A 153 -2.56 -24.91 6.97
N TRP A 154 -1.58 -24.01 6.78
CA TRP A 154 -0.74 -23.51 7.87
C TRP A 154 -1.57 -22.84 8.97
N THR A 155 -2.56 -22.04 8.59
CA THR A 155 -3.43 -21.36 9.56
C THR A 155 -4.30 -22.38 10.29
N ALA A 156 -4.88 -23.35 9.58
CA ALA A 156 -5.72 -24.40 10.17
C ALA A 156 -4.94 -25.28 11.17
N GLU A 157 -3.72 -25.66 10.85
CA GLU A 157 -2.83 -26.42 11.74
C GLU A 157 -2.32 -25.59 12.93
N GLY A 158 -2.18 -24.27 12.73
CA GLY A 158 -1.55 -23.34 13.67
C GLY A 158 -2.46 -22.73 14.73
N GLY A 159 -3.71 -23.19 14.86
CA GLY A 159 -4.69 -22.62 15.81
C GLY A 159 -5.64 -21.59 15.19
N GLY A 160 -5.74 -21.56 13.86
CA GLY A 160 -6.72 -20.78 13.13
C GLY A 160 -6.45 -19.28 13.13
N LEU A 161 -7.51 -18.50 12.90
CA LEU A 161 -7.46 -17.04 12.86
C LEU A 161 -6.99 -16.41 14.18
N ASP A 162 -7.16 -17.10 15.31
CA ASP A 162 -6.79 -16.60 16.63
C ASP A 162 -5.33 -16.88 17.01
N ALA A 163 -4.58 -17.61 16.17
CA ALA A 163 -3.16 -17.84 16.34
C ALA A 163 -2.38 -16.52 16.39
N ARG A 164 -1.45 -16.41 17.35
CA ARG A 164 -0.61 -15.21 17.51
C ARG A 164 0.55 -15.21 16.52
N VAL A 165 0.84 -14.05 15.94
CA VAL A 165 2.03 -13.86 15.07
C VAL A 165 3.29 -13.46 15.86
N GLY A 166 3.11 -13.01 17.11
CA GLY A 166 4.19 -12.58 18.03
C GLY A 166 4.73 -11.19 17.72
N ASP A 167 5.58 -10.67 18.61
CA ASP A 167 6.20 -9.34 18.44
C ASP A 167 6.95 -9.25 17.12
N ARG A 168 6.54 -8.29 16.28
CA ARG A 168 6.99 -8.07 14.89
C ARG A 168 6.98 -9.34 14.03
N GLY A 169 6.06 -10.27 14.27
CA GLY A 169 5.97 -11.52 13.51
C GLY A 169 7.00 -12.58 13.93
N GLY A 170 7.58 -12.49 15.13
CA GLY A 170 8.62 -13.43 15.60
C GLY A 170 8.19 -14.90 15.68
N LEU A 171 6.89 -15.21 15.58
CA LEU A 171 6.36 -16.57 15.55
C LEU A 171 6.01 -17.08 14.14
N VAL A 172 6.28 -16.28 13.11
CA VAL A 172 6.05 -16.67 11.70
C VAL A 172 7.33 -16.54 10.88
N SER A 173 7.48 -17.37 9.86
CA SER A 173 8.56 -17.23 8.88
C SER A 173 8.40 -15.95 8.05
N GLY A 174 9.48 -15.45 7.46
CA GLY A 174 9.43 -14.27 6.59
C GLY A 174 8.47 -14.44 5.40
N GLY A 175 8.40 -15.64 4.80
CA GLY A 175 7.46 -15.95 3.71
C GLY A 175 6.00 -16.04 4.17
N GLN A 176 5.73 -16.40 5.43
CA GLN A 176 4.39 -16.28 6.00
C GLN A 176 4.04 -14.83 6.27
N ALA A 177 4.97 -14.04 6.83
CA ALA A 177 4.74 -12.61 7.08
C ALA A 177 4.43 -11.84 5.79
N GLN A 178 5.18 -12.10 4.70
CA GLN A 178 4.90 -11.53 3.38
C GLN A 178 3.52 -11.90 2.86
N ARG A 179 3.10 -13.16 3.03
CA ARG A 179 1.77 -13.62 2.57
C ARG A 179 0.63 -13.08 3.43
N ILE A 180 0.83 -12.91 4.74
CA ILE A 180 -0.13 -12.23 5.61
C ILE A 180 -0.27 -10.76 5.17
N ALA A 181 0.83 -10.10 4.85
CA ALA A 181 0.78 -8.73 4.34
C ALA A 181 0.10 -8.62 2.97
N LEU A 182 0.34 -9.58 2.08
CA LEU A 182 -0.38 -9.68 0.81
C LEU A 182 -1.87 -9.90 1.05
N ALA A 183 -2.25 -10.75 2.00
CA ALA A 183 -3.65 -10.97 2.35
C ALA A 183 -4.34 -9.72 2.91
N ARG A 184 -3.62 -8.81 3.57
CA ARG A 184 -4.17 -7.50 3.96
C ARG A 184 -4.41 -6.56 2.78
N ALA A 185 -3.64 -6.72 1.71
CA ALA A 185 -3.75 -5.89 0.52
C ALA A 185 -4.85 -6.37 -0.44
N LEU A 186 -5.44 -7.55 -0.19
CA LEU A 186 -6.43 -8.23 -1.03
C LEU A 186 -7.83 -8.24 -0.40
#